data_AF-A0AA38FWF2-F1
#
_entry.id   AF-A0AA38FWF2-F1
#
_cell.length_a   1.000
_cell.length_b   1.000
_cell.length_c   1.000
_cell.angle_alpha   90.00
_cell.angle_beta   90.00
_cell.angle_gamma   90.00
#
_symmetry.space_group_name_H-M   'P 1'
#
loop_
_entity.id
_entity.type
_entity.pdbx_description
1 polymer ?
#
loop_
_entity_poly.entity_id
_entity_poly.type
_entity_poly.pdbx_seq_one_letter_code
_entity_poly.pdbx_strand_id
1 'polypeptide(L)'
;YGISLSHSSDYYPQGNGQAESSNNNIVTIIRKLVDINQRNWHKKLFDALWADRITPKRAIDMSPFQILYGAETQILISLEIPALQA
;
A
#
# COMPACT_ATOMS: atom_id res chain seq x y z
N TYR A 1 14.18 -18.09 13.03
CA TYR A 1 12.89 -17.64 12.46
C TYR A 1 12.15 -18.71 11.65
N GLY A 2 12.76 -19.83 11.24
CA GLY A 2 12.02 -20.90 10.52
C GLY A 2 11.47 -20.47 9.14
N ILE A 3 12.04 -19.42 8.54
CA ILE A 3 11.59 -18.85 7.27
C ILE A 3 12.22 -19.65 6.12
N SER A 4 11.38 -20.16 5.23
CA SER A 4 11.82 -20.75 3.96
C SER A 4 11.82 -19.67 2.87
N LEU A 5 12.92 -19.56 2.14
CA LEU A 5 13.04 -18.62 1.03
C LEU A 5 12.52 -19.24 -0.27
N SER A 6 11.74 -18.47 -1.02
CA SER A 6 11.27 -18.80 -2.37
C SER A 6 11.73 -17.72 -3.33
N HIS A 7 12.26 -18.11 -4.49
CA HIS A 7 12.80 -17.20 -5.49
C HIS A 7 11.97 -17.27 -6.77
N SER A 8 11.69 -16.10 -7.37
CA SER A 8 11.23 -16.03 -8.76
C SER A 8 12.41 -16.30 -9.69
N SER A 9 12.15 -16.92 -10.84
CA SER A 9 13.15 -17.05 -11.90
C SER A 9 13.43 -15.67 -12.53
N ASP A 10 14.69 -15.41 -12.90
CA ASP A 10 15.14 -14.13 -13.46
C ASP A 10 14.32 -13.69 -14.70
N TYR A 11 13.81 -14.66 -15.46
CA TYR A 11 13.02 -14.42 -16.68
C TYR A 11 11.51 -14.64 -16.49
N TYR A 12 11.05 -14.83 -15.25
CA TYR A 12 9.63 -15.04 -14.94
C TYR A 12 9.16 -14.12 -13.79
N PRO A 13 9.11 -12.79 -14.04
CA PRO A 13 8.59 -11.81 -13.09
C PRO A 13 7.17 -12.13 -12.59
N GLN A 14 6.35 -12.76 -13.46
CA GLN A 14 5.00 -13.21 -13.12
C GLN A 14 4.96 -14.21 -11.96
N GLY A 15 6.06 -14.89 -11.65
CA GLY A 15 6.21 -15.75 -10.47
C GLY A 15 5.97 -15.01 -9.16
N ASN A 16 6.13 -13.68 -9.15
CA ASN A 16 5.79 -12.79 -8.04
C ASN A 16 4.77 -11.70 -8.44
N GLY A 17 3.87 -12.02 -9.37
CA GLY A 17 2.98 -11.05 -10.01
C GLY A 17 2.09 -10.25 -9.04
N GLN A 18 1.72 -10.82 -7.89
CA GLN A 18 0.97 -10.09 -6.86
C GLN A 18 1.78 -8.94 -6.25
N ALA A 19 3.05 -9.19 -5.91
CA ALA A 19 3.93 -8.16 -5.38
C ALA A 19 4.24 -7.11 -6.44
N GLU A 20 4.45 -7.52 -7.70
CA GLU A 20 4.68 -6.61 -8.82
C GLU A 20 3.50 -5.67 -9.05
N SER A 21 2.28 -6.22 -9.09
CA SER A 21 1.05 -5.44 -9.24
C SER A 21 0.88 -4.43 -8.09
N SER A 22 1.13 -4.87 -6.85
CA SER A 22 1.04 -4.01 -5.66
C SER A 22 2.08 -2.89 -5.68
N ASN A 23 3.33 -3.22 -6.03
CA ASN A 23 4.42 -2.25 -6.14
C ASN A 23 4.15 -1.21 -7.24
N ASN A 24 3.62 -1.63 -8.38
CA ASN A 24 3.26 -0.72 -9.47
C ASN A 24 2.18 0.29 -9.05
N ASN A 25 1.22 -0.14 -8.24
CA ASN A 25 0.19 0.74 -7.67
C ASN A 25 0.80 1.82 -6.78
N ILE A 26 1.69 1.44 -5.85
CA ILE A 26 2.38 2.36 -4.94
C ILE A 26 3.24 3.36 -5.73
N VAL A 27 4.02 2.89 -6.70
CA VAL A 27 4.82 3.73 -7.60
C VAL A 27 3.94 4.73 -8.35
N THR A 28 2.77 4.29 -8.82
CA THR A 28 1.81 5.17 -9.51
C THR A 28 1.29 6.27 -8.60
N ILE A 29 0.97 5.97 -7.34
CA ILE A 29 0.53 6.96 -6.36
C ILE A 29 1.65 7.95 -6.06
N ILE A 30 2.87 7.46 -5.81
CA ILE A 30 4.04 8.32 -5.57
C ILE A 30 4.28 9.25 -6.76
N ARG A 31 4.22 8.75 -7.99
CA ARG A 31 4.40 9.57 -9.19
C ARG A 31 3.38 10.71 -9.30
N LYS A 32 2.16 10.52 -8.79
CA LYS A 32 1.13 11.57 -8.73
C LYS A 32 1.38 12.57 -7.61
N LEU A 33 1.99 12.16 -6.50
CA LEU A 33 2.23 13.00 -5.33
C LEU A 33 3.54 13.80 -5.40
N VAL A 34 4.49 13.38 -6.25
CA VAL A 34 5.77 14.05 -6.40
C VAL A 34 5.72 15.01 -7.57
N ASP A 35 6.25 16.21 -7.35
CA ASP A 35 6.39 17.26 -8.35
C ASP A 35 7.37 16.86 -9.48
N ILE A 36 7.44 17.67 -10.54
CA ILE A 36 8.20 17.44 -11.79
C ILE A 36 9.63 16.94 -11.53
N ASN A 37 10.27 17.41 -10.46
CA ASN A 37 11.65 17.09 -10.14
C ASN A 37 11.88 15.71 -9.48
N GLN A 38 10.83 14.95 -9.12
CA GLN A 38 10.87 13.55 -8.64
C GLN A 38 11.78 13.20 -7.44
N ARG A 39 12.54 14.17 -6.90
CA ARG A 39 13.57 13.96 -5.87
C ARG A 39 13.03 13.65 -4.48
N ASN A 40 11.80 14.05 -4.20
CA ASN A 40 11.20 13.97 -2.85
C ASN A 40 10.25 12.78 -2.68
N TRP A 41 10.39 11.72 -3.48
CA TRP A 41 9.51 10.55 -3.44
C TRP A 41 9.46 9.87 -2.07
N HIS A 42 10.60 9.80 -1.36
CA HIS A 42 10.70 9.19 -0.04
C HIS A 42 9.83 9.90 1.00
N LYS A 43 9.61 11.22 0.87
CA LYS A 43 8.72 11.99 1.74
C LYS A 43 7.24 11.70 1.49
N LYS A 44 6.91 11.16 0.31
CA LYS A 44 5.54 10.78 -0.10
C LYS A 44 5.27 9.29 0.04
N LEU A 45 6.27 8.50 0.42
CA LEU A 45 6.14 7.06 0.52
C LEU A 45 5.11 6.65 1.58
N PHE A 46 5.14 7.29 2.77
CA PHE A 46 4.18 7.01 3.83
C PHE A 46 2.74 7.32 3.37
N ASP A 47 2.53 8.51 2.80
CA ASP A 47 1.22 8.94 2.26
C ASP A 47 0.73 7.96 1.18
N ALA A 48 1.62 7.51 0.28
CA ALA A 48 1.28 6.59 -0.79
C ALA A 48 0.91 5.19 -0.27
N LEU A 49 1.66 4.67 0.71
CA LEU A 49 1.36 3.40 1.36
C LEU A 49 0.03 3.46 2.12
N TRP A 50 -0.23 4.59 2.80
CA TRP A 50 -1.48 4.81 3.49
C TRP A 50 -2.66 4.83 2.51
N ALA A 51 -2.55 5.62 1.44
CA ALA A 51 -3.56 5.70 0.40
C ALA A 51 -3.84 4.32 -0.22
N ASP A 52 -2.81 3.52 -0.51
CA ASP A 52 -2.99 2.19 -1.08
C ASP A 52 -3.71 1.22 -0.14
N ARG A 53 -3.48 1.34 1.18
CA ARG A 53 -4.11 0.50 2.22
C ARG A 53 -5.58 0.82 2.46
N ILE A 54 -5.96 2.10 2.41
CA ILE A 54 -7.34 2.52 2.71
C ILE A 54 -8.24 2.60 1.48
N THR A 55 -7.67 2.59 0.27
CA THR A 55 -8.44 2.66 -0.97
C THR A 55 -8.98 1.28 -1.35
N PRO A 56 -10.29 1.14 -1.62
CA PRO A 56 -10.85 -0.10 -2.13
C PRO A 56 -10.21 -0.50 -3.46
N LYS A 57 -9.80 -1.76 -3.58
CA LYS A 57 -9.26 -2.29 -4.84
C LYS A 57 -10.42 -2.76 -5.69
N ARG A 58 -10.47 -2.31 -6.95
CA ARG A 58 -11.54 -2.63 -7.90
C ARG A 58 -11.88 -4.12 -8.02
N ALA A 59 -10.89 -5.01 -7.87
CA ALA A 59 -11.09 -6.45 -8.02
C ALA A 59 -11.88 -7.10 -6.87
N ILE A 60 -11.81 -6.51 -5.67
CA ILE A 60 -12.36 -7.08 -4.42
C ILE A 60 -13.37 -6.14 -3.76
N ASP A 61 -13.52 -4.92 -4.29
CA ASP A 61 -14.35 -3.84 -3.76
C ASP A 61 -14.11 -3.49 -2.28
N MET A 62 -12.99 -3.94 -1.74
CA MET A 62 -12.56 -3.74 -0.36
C MET A 62 -11.14 -3.20 -0.35
N SER A 63 -10.83 -2.45 0.71
CA SER A 63 -9.48 -1.98 0.95
C SER A 63 -8.63 -3.09 1.59
N PRO A 64 -7.30 -3.14 1.32
CA PRO A 64 -6.41 -4.09 1.99
C PRO A 64 -6.50 -4.01 3.52
N PHE A 65 -6.74 -2.81 4.06
CA PHE A 65 -6.92 -2.59 5.47
C PHE A 65 -8.19 -3.25 6.03
N GLN A 66 -9.33 -3.14 5.31
CA GLN A 66 -10.56 -3.85 5.68
C GLN A 66 -10.37 -5.36 5.68
N ILE A 67 -9.60 -5.90 4.74
CA ILE A 67 -9.31 -7.35 4.71
C ILE A 67 -8.49 -7.79 5.92
N LEU A 68 -7.50 -6.99 6.32
CA LEU A 68 -6.59 -7.36 7.41
C LEU A 68 -7.25 -7.24 8.79
N TYR A 69 -8.06 -6.19 9.01
CA TYR A 69 -8.62 -5.87 10.33
C TYR A 69 -10.12 -6.14 10.45
N GLY A 70 -10.81 -6.45 9.35
CA GLY A 70 -12.25 -6.74 9.36
C GLY A 70 -13.15 -5.53 9.65
N ALA A 71 -12.61 -4.30 9.65
CA ALA A 71 -13.36 -3.08 9.98
C ALA A 71 -13.16 -1.99 8.93
N GLU A 72 -14.16 -1.13 8.78
CA GLU A 72 -14.12 0.00 7.85
C GLU A 72 -13.05 1.01 8.24
N THR A 73 -12.31 1.51 7.24
CA THR A 73 -11.18 2.44 7.42
C THR A 73 -11.59 3.71 8.16
N GLN A 74 -12.81 4.20 7.94
CA GLN A 74 -13.35 5.39 8.61
C GLN A 74 -13.49 5.22 10.12
N ILE A 75 -13.85 4.02 10.58
CA ILE A 75 -14.01 3.71 12.01
C ILE A 75 -12.65 3.68 12.69
N LEU A 76 -11.61 3.16 12.01
CA LEU A 76 -10.27 3.06 12.60
C LEU A 76 -9.50 4.40 12.55
N ILE A 77 -9.66 5.20 11.49
CA ILE A 77 -9.12 6.58 11.43
C ILE A 77 -9.74 7.45 12.54
N SER A 78 -11.05 7.35 12.72
CA SER A 78 -11.74 8.08 13.79
C SER A 78 -11.45 7.56 15.20
N LEU A 79 -10.78 6.41 15.36
CA LEU A 79 -10.31 5.91 16.65
C LEU A 79 -8.85 6.32 16.95
N GLU A 80 -8.02 6.48 15.91
CA GLU A 80 -6.63 6.98 16.03
C GLU A 80 -6.57 8.49 16.29
N ILE A 81 -7.43 9.29 15.64
CA ILE A 81 -7.43 10.76 15.77
C ILE A 81 -7.84 11.28 17.17
N PRO A 82 -8.80 10.67 17.91
CA PRO A 82 -9.14 11.08 19.27
C PRO A 82 -7.96 11.04 20.25
N ALA A 83 -6.99 10.13 20.05
CA ALA A 83 -5.80 10.03 20.89
C ALA A 83 -4.81 11.19 20.71
N LEU A 84 -4.95 11.98 19.64
CA LEU A 84 -4.15 13.18 19.36
C LEU A 84 -4.85 14.48 19.76
N GLN A 85 -6.07 14.39 20.33
CA GLN A 85 -6.84 15.54 20.84
C GLN A 85 -6.84 15.65 22.37
N ALA A 86 -5.98 14.91 23.07
CA ALA A 86 -5.80 14.96 24.52
C ALA A 86 -4.63 15.84 24.95
#